data_AF-A0A142J2E9-F1
#
_entry.id   AF-A0A142J2E9-F1
#
_cell.length_a   1.000
_cell.length_b   1.000
_cell.length_c   1.000
_cell.angle_alpha   90.00
_cell.angle_beta   90.00
_cell.angle_gamma   90.00
#
_symmetry.space_group_name_H-M   'P 1'
#
loop_
_entity.id
_entity.type
_entity.pdbx_description
1 polymer ?
#
loop_
_entity_poly.entity_id
_entity_poly.type
_entity_poly.pdbx_seq_one_letter_code
_entity_poly.pdbx_strand_id
1 'polypeptide(L)'
;SGLDIFLLTVMAYDRYVAICHPLHYMIIMSTRRCGLMILACWIIGVINSLLHTFLVLRLSFCTNLEIPHFFCELNQVVHQACSDTFLNDMVIYITAMLLAVGPFSGILYSYSRIVSSICAISSVQGKYKAFSTCASHLSVVSLFYCTLLGVYLSSAVTQNSH
;
A
#
# COMPACT_ATOMS: atom_id res chain seq x y z
N SER A 1 2.58 5.61 -5.90
CA SER A 1 1.53 5.23 -4.94
C SER A 1 1.78 3.89 -4.24
N GLY A 2 2.44 2.89 -4.85
CA GLY A 2 2.67 1.59 -4.18
C GLY A 2 3.63 1.64 -2.98
N LEU A 3 4.68 2.47 -3.03
CA LEU A 3 5.69 2.55 -1.97
C LEU A 3 5.14 3.15 -0.66
N ASP A 4 4.21 4.11 -0.76
CA ASP A 4 3.62 4.82 0.37
C ASP A 4 2.86 3.87 1.31
N ILE A 5 2.17 2.87 0.74
CA ILE A 5 1.42 1.84 1.47
C ILE A 5 2.36 0.98 2.34
N PHE A 6 3.53 0.61 1.80
CA PHE A 6 4.52 -0.15 2.55
C PHE A 6 5.12 0.69 3.67
N LEU A 7 5.43 1.97 3.41
CA LEU A 7 5.93 2.88 4.43
C LEU A 7 4.92 3.08 5.56
N LEU A 8 3.63 3.27 5.25
CA LEU A 8 2.56 3.34 6.26
C LEU A 8 2.49 2.06 7.11
N THR A 9 2.73 0.90 6.52
CA THR A 9 2.77 -0.37 7.26
C THR A 9 4.00 -0.48 8.16
N VAL A 10 5.18 -0.07 7.67
CA VAL A 10 6.41 -0.01 8.46
C VAL A 10 6.26 0.95 9.64
N MET A 11 5.66 2.11 9.42
CA MET A 11 5.36 3.07 10.49
C MET A 11 4.33 2.54 11.49
N ALA A 12 3.28 1.83 11.04
CA ALA A 12 2.35 1.15 11.96
C ALA A 12 3.07 0.12 12.84
N TYR A 13 3.98 -0.65 12.24
CA TYR A 13 4.77 -1.65 12.96
C TYR A 13 5.75 -1.00 13.95
N ASP A 14 6.42 0.10 13.59
CA ASP A 14 7.25 0.88 14.52
C ASP A 14 6.46 1.31 15.76
N ARG A 15 5.26 1.89 15.56
CA ARG A 15 4.38 2.30 16.67
C ARG A 15 3.93 1.12 17.52
N TYR A 16 3.66 -0.03 16.89
CA TYR A 16 3.34 -1.27 17.60
C TYR A 16 4.48 -1.70 18.51
N VAL A 17 5.72 -1.77 18.00
CA VAL A 17 6.87 -2.20 18.81
C VAL A 17 7.15 -1.18 19.92
N ALA A 18 7.04 0.13 19.64
CA ALA A 18 7.28 1.18 20.62
C ALA A 18 6.32 1.11 21.83
N ILE A 19 5.04 0.78 21.58
CA ILE A 19 4.00 0.76 22.62
C ILE A 19 3.92 -0.61 23.31
N CYS A 20 3.93 -1.70 22.54
CA CYS A 20 3.74 -3.05 23.10
C CYS A 20 5.02 -3.66 23.66
N HIS A 21 6.20 -3.23 23.19
CA HIS A 21 7.50 -3.81 23.58
C HIS A 21 8.57 -2.73 23.88
N PRO A 22 8.30 -1.77 24.79
CA PRO A 22 9.16 -0.61 25.01
C PRO A 22 10.60 -1.00 25.43
N LEU A 23 10.77 -2.04 26.25
CA LEU A 23 12.09 -2.52 26.71
C LEU A 23 12.94 -3.11 25.57
N HIS A 24 12.31 -3.66 24.54
CA HIS A 24 13.01 -4.28 23.41
C HIS A 24 13.01 -3.40 22.16
N TYR A 25 12.39 -2.21 22.22
CA TYR A 25 12.26 -1.31 21.08
C TYR A 25 13.61 -0.98 20.44
N MET A 26 14.63 -0.61 21.21
CA MET A 26 15.94 -0.26 20.64
C MET A 26 16.65 -1.43 19.94
N ILE A 27 16.35 -2.67 20.33
CA ILE A 27 16.93 -3.88 19.72
C ILE A 27 16.17 -4.22 18.44
N ILE A 28 14.84 -4.12 18.49
CA ILE A 28 13.95 -4.46 17.36
C ILE A 28 13.96 -3.38 16.29
N MET A 29 13.90 -2.11 16.67
CA MET A 29 13.96 -0.90 15.82
C MET A 29 15.32 -0.20 15.91
N SER A 30 16.40 -0.97 15.73
CA SER A 30 17.72 -0.38 15.52
C SER A 30 17.80 0.34 14.16
N THR A 31 18.64 1.37 14.04
CA THR A 31 18.84 2.14 12.80
C THR A 31 19.12 1.25 11.60
N ARG A 32 19.90 0.17 11.80
CA ARG A 32 20.19 -0.82 10.75
C ARG A 32 18.93 -1.56 10.30
N ARG A 33 18.07 -2.00 11.23
CA ARG A 33 16.83 -2.70 10.89
C ARG A 33 15.81 -1.78 10.21
N CYS A 34 15.67 -0.55 10.69
CA CYS A 34 14.85 0.47 10.02
C CYS A 34 15.34 0.71 8.58
N GLY A 35 16.65 0.85 8.38
CA GLY A 35 17.24 0.95 7.04
C GLY A 35 16.96 -0.27 6.15
N LEU A 36 17.04 -1.48 6.70
CA LEU A 36 16.69 -2.71 5.97
C LEU A 36 15.20 -2.77 5.58
N MET A 37 14.30 -2.32 6.46
CA MET A 37 12.87 -2.26 6.16
C MET A 37 12.58 -1.26 5.03
N ILE A 38 13.18 -0.07 5.08
CA ILE A 38 13.04 0.95 4.02
C ILE A 38 13.59 0.40 2.70
N LEU A 39 14.76 -0.25 2.73
CA LEU A 39 15.36 -0.87 1.56
C LEU A 39 14.44 -1.96 0.99
N ALA A 40 13.80 -2.77 1.83
CA ALA A 40 12.82 -3.76 1.39
C ALA A 40 11.60 -3.13 0.71
N CYS A 41 11.04 -2.04 1.27
CA CYS A 41 9.95 -1.29 0.62
C CYS A 41 10.37 -0.79 -0.77
N TRP A 42 11.61 -0.29 -0.88
CA TRP A 42 12.18 0.16 -2.14
C TRP A 42 12.34 -0.98 -3.15
N ILE A 43 12.92 -2.11 -2.74
CA ILE A 43 13.10 -3.28 -3.60
C ILE A 43 11.75 -3.80 -4.10
N ILE A 44 10.73 -3.91 -3.23
CA ILE A 44 9.38 -4.33 -3.62
C ILE A 44 8.80 -3.37 -4.65
N GLY A 45 8.97 -2.06 -4.47
CA GLY A 45 8.54 -1.05 -5.44
C GLY A 45 9.22 -1.24 -6.81
N VAL A 46 10.54 -1.44 -6.82
CA VAL A 46 11.31 -1.68 -8.06
C VAL A 46 10.85 -2.97 -8.75
N ILE A 47 10.69 -4.07 -8.01
CA ILE A 47 10.22 -5.35 -8.56
C ILE A 47 8.82 -5.18 -9.15
N ASN A 48 7.91 -4.50 -8.45
CA ASN A 48 6.57 -4.23 -8.95
C ASN A 48 6.58 -3.42 -10.25
N SER A 49 7.38 -2.34 -10.31
CA SER A 49 7.55 -1.55 -11.52
C SER A 49 8.11 -2.39 -12.67
N LEU A 50 9.16 -3.18 -12.43
CA LEU A 50 9.75 -4.06 -13.44
C LEU A 50 8.76 -5.12 -13.93
N LEU A 51 7.97 -5.71 -13.03
CA LEU A 51 6.94 -6.68 -13.37
C LEU A 51 5.90 -6.04 -14.31
N HIS A 52 5.36 -4.87 -13.97
CA HIS A 52 4.42 -4.16 -14.83
C HIS A 52 5.05 -3.77 -16.18
N THR A 53 6.29 -3.28 -16.22
CA THR A 53 6.98 -2.97 -17.47
C THR A 53 7.17 -4.22 -18.33
N PHE A 54 7.59 -5.34 -17.75
CA PHE A 54 7.76 -6.61 -18.45
C PHE A 54 6.44 -7.14 -19.02
N LEU A 55 5.37 -7.06 -18.23
CA LEU A 55 4.02 -7.42 -18.67
C LEU A 55 3.56 -6.58 -19.87
N VAL A 56 3.83 -5.27 -19.85
CA VAL A 56 3.53 -4.39 -21.00
C VAL A 56 4.36 -4.75 -22.23
N LEU A 57 5.66 -5.03 -22.06
CA LEU A 57 6.54 -5.42 -23.17
C LEU A 57 6.14 -6.75 -23.83
N ARG A 58 5.40 -7.61 -23.12
CA ARG A 58 4.88 -8.88 -23.67
C ARG A 58 3.61 -8.70 -24.52
N LEU A 59 2.99 -7.52 -24.51
CA LEU A 59 1.82 -7.23 -25.34
C LEU A 59 2.25 -6.88 -26.77
N SER A 60 1.64 -7.51 -27.76
CA SER A 60 1.77 -7.13 -29.17
C SER A 60 0.64 -6.15 -29.56
N PHE A 61 1.02 -4.94 -29.97
CA PHE A 61 0.09 -3.92 -30.47
C PHE A 61 -0.23 -4.15 -31.95
N CYS A 62 -1.49 -3.96 -32.36
CA CYS A 62 -1.88 -4.05 -33.77
C CYS A 62 -1.36 -2.84 -34.57
N THR A 63 -0.97 -3.08 -35.82
CA THR A 63 -0.10 -2.23 -36.68
C THR A 63 -0.70 -0.89 -37.18
N ASN A 64 -1.77 -0.36 -36.59
CA ASN A 64 -2.35 0.93 -36.96
C ASN A 64 -2.80 1.71 -35.71
N LEU A 65 -1.85 2.21 -34.92
CA LEU A 65 -2.13 3.20 -33.89
C LEU A 65 -1.52 4.55 -34.30
N GLU A 66 -2.34 5.44 -34.87
CA GLU A 66 -2.12 6.87 -34.70
C GLU A 66 -2.34 7.16 -33.20
N ILE A 67 -1.27 7.52 -32.48
CA ILE A 67 -1.32 7.82 -31.04
C ILE A 67 -1.53 9.33 -30.89
N PRO A 68 -2.73 9.83 -30.52
CA PRO A 68 -2.92 11.27 -30.36
C PRO A 68 -2.52 11.74 -28.95
N HIS A 69 -2.44 10.84 -27.95
CA HIS A 69 -2.26 11.24 -26.55
C HIS A 69 -1.38 10.28 -25.71
N PHE A 70 -0.57 10.90 -24.84
CA PHE A 70 0.35 10.30 -23.88
C PHE A 70 -0.45 9.67 -22.73
N PHE A 71 -0.53 8.34 -22.65
CA PHE A 71 -1.25 7.66 -21.57
C PHE A 71 -0.39 7.47 -20.32
N CYS A 72 -0.95 7.79 -19.16
CA CYS A 72 -0.30 7.66 -17.85
C CYS A 72 -0.80 6.43 -17.05
N GLU A 73 -1.82 5.72 -17.55
CA GLU A 73 -2.42 4.55 -16.90
C GLU A 73 -2.23 3.26 -17.71
N LEU A 74 -1.64 2.25 -17.07
CA LEU A 74 -1.31 0.94 -17.68
C LEU A 74 -2.55 0.22 -18.23
N ASN A 75 -3.71 0.34 -17.57
CA ASN A 75 -4.96 -0.29 -17.97
C ASN A 75 -5.45 0.13 -19.36
N GLN A 76 -5.24 1.39 -19.75
CA GLN A 76 -5.64 1.89 -21.07
C GLN A 76 -4.74 1.35 -22.19
N VAL A 77 -3.50 0.98 -21.88
CA VAL A 77 -2.54 0.39 -22.83
C VAL A 77 -2.83 -1.09 -23.06
N VAL A 78 -3.23 -1.83 -22.03
CA VAL A 78 -3.52 -3.28 -22.12
C VAL A 78 -4.75 -3.54 -23.02
N HIS A 79 -5.79 -2.72 -22.93
CA HIS A 79 -7.03 -2.89 -23.71
C HIS A 79 -6.87 -2.61 -25.23
N GLN A 80 -5.73 -2.07 -25.67
CA GLN A 80 -5.44 -1.82 -27.09
C GLN A 80 -4.58 -2.92 -27.74
N ALA A 81 -4.18 -3.95 -27.00
CA ALA A 81 -3.38 -5.05 -27.52
C ALA A 81 -4.25 -6.09 -28.26
N CYS A 82 -3.72 -6.62 -29.37
CA CYS A 82 -4.37 -7.68 -30.16
C CYS A 82 -4.07 -9.10 -29.65
N SER A 83 -3.29 -9.24 -28.58
CA SER A 83 -2.94 -10.51 -27.94
C SER A 83 -3.81 -10.75 -26.70
N ASP A 84 -4.05 -12.00 -26.35
CA ASP A 84 -4.75 -12.40 -25.11
C ASP A 84 -4.14 -11.70 -23.89
N THR A 85 -4.90 -10.79 -23.29
CA THR A 85 -4.48 -10.00 -22.11
C THR A 85 -4.74 -10.74 -20.81
N PHE A 86 -5.43 -11.88 -20.84
CA PHE A 86 -5.91 -12.61 -19.66
C PHE A 86 -4.84 -12.86 -18.59
N LEU A 87 -3.64 -13.33 -18.99
CA LEU A 87 -2.55 -13.56 -18.04
C LEU A 87 -1.98 -12.26 -17.47
N ASN A 88 -1.95 -11.18 -18.26
CA ASN A 88 -1.48 -9.88 -17.83
C ASN A 88 -2.47 -9.26 -16.83
N ASP A 89 -3.75 -9.25 -17.18
CA ASP A 89 -4.84 -8.79 -16.32
C ASP A 89 -4.88 -9.58 -15.01
N MET A 90 -4.78 -10.91 -15.07
CA MET A 90 -4.75 -11.76 -13.87
C MET A 90 -3.55 -11.41 -12.97
N VAL A 91 -2.35 -11.26 -13.51
CA VAL A 91 -1.16 -10.91 -12.71
C VAL A 91 -1.29 -9.50 -12.13
N ILE A 92 -1.79 -8.53 -12.90
CA ILE A 92 -2.04 -7.16 -12.42
C ILE A 92 -3.03 -7.18 -11.27
N TYR A 93 -4.17 -7.87 -11.40
CA TYR A 93 -5.19 -7.93 -10.36
C TYR A 93 -4.68 -8.62 -9.08
N ILE A 94 -4.02 -9.78 -9.21
CA ILE A 94 -3.44 -10.49 -8.06
C ILE A 94 -2.39 -9.63 -7.36
N THR A 95 -1.49 -9.00 -8.13
CA THR A 95 -0.44 -8.14 -7.59
C THR A 95 -1.05 -6.93 -6.89
N ALA A 96 -2.01 -6.25 -7.52
CA ALA A 96 -2.72 -5.11 -6.91
C ALA A 96 -3.43 -5.50 -5.60
N MET A 97 -4.14 -6.63 -5.59
CA MET A 97 -4.81 -7.12 -4.38
C MET A 97 -3.82 -7.45 -3.28
N LEU A 98 -2.72 -8.15 -3.59
CA LEU A 98 -1.72 -8.50 -2.58
C LEU A 98 -1.03 -7.26 -2.00
N LEU A 99 -0.65 -6.31 -2.85
CA LEU A 99 0.01 -5.07 -2.44
C LEU A 99 -0.93 -4.09 -1.72
N ALA A 100 -2.25 -4.24 -1.85
CA ALA A 100 -3.23 -3.48 -1.09
C ALA A 100 -3.60 -4.17 0.24
N VAL A 101 -4.04 -5.43 0.15
CA VAL A 101 -4.59 -6.19 1.29
C VAL A 101 -3.50 -6.56 2.29
N GLY A 102 -2.31 -6.96 1.83
CA GLY A 102 -1.19 -7.34 2.71
C GLY A 102 -0.82 -6.20 3.66
N PRO A 103 -0.43 -5.03 3.15
CA PRO A 103 -0.16 -3.84 3.95
C PRO A 103 -1.32 -3.40 4.84
N PHE A 104 -2.55 -3.38 4.31
CA PHE A 104 -3.74 -3.04 5.08
C PHE A 104 -3.93 -3.97 6.29
N SER A 105 -3.78 -5.27 6.09
CA SER A 105 -3.86 -6.27 7.17
C SER A 105 -2.76 -6.09 8.22
N GLY A 106 -1.54 -5.74 7.80
CA GLY A 106 -0.42 -5.45 8.70
C GLY A 106 -0.66 -4.21 9.57
N ILE A 107 -1.25 -3.15 8.98
CA ILE A 107 -1.66 -1.96 9.71
C ILE A 107 -2.76 -2.33 10.72
N LEU A 108 -3.81 -3.02 10.27
CA LEU A 108 -4.93 -3.39 11.14
C LEU A 108 -4.45 -4.24 12.32
N TYR A 109 -3.65 -5.28 12.06
CA TYR A 109 -3.06 -6.13 13.09
C TYR A 109 -2.25 -5.32 14.11
N SER A 110 -1.36 -4.45 13.63
CA SER A 110 -0.51 -3.60 14.49
C SER A 110 -1.37 -2.73 15.41
N TYR A 111 -2.40 -2.08 14.85
CA TYR A 111 -3.30 -1.22 15.61
C TYR A 111 -4.23 -1.97 16.55
N SER A 112 -4.74 -3.14 16.16
CA SER A 112 -5.51 -4.00 17.07
C SER A 112 -4.68 -4.35 18.30
N ARG A 113 -3.40 -4.73 18.12
CA ARG A 113 -2.50 -5.03 19.23
C ARG A 113 -2.17 -3.81 20.08
N ILE A 114 -1.97 -2.64 19.46
CA ILE A 114 -1.77 -1.37 20.19
C ILE A 114 -2.99 -1.07 21.06
N VAL A 115 -4.20 -1.13 20.49
CA VAL A 115 -5.44 -0.87 21.23
C VAL A 115 -5.60 -1.85 22.38
N SER A 116 -5.38 -3.15 22.17
CA SER A 116 -5.39 -4.14 23.26
C SER A 116 -4.40 -3.80 24.37
N SER A 117 -3.17 -3.39 24.00
CA SER A 117 -2.14 -2.98 24.96
C SER A 117 -2.54 -1.72 25.74
N ILE A 118 -3.16 -0.73 25.08
CA ILE A 118 -3.64 0.50 25.70
C ILE A 118 -4.80 0.20 26.67
N CYS A 119 -5.73 -0.68 26.30
CA CYS A 119 -6.83 -1.10 27.16
C CYS A 119 -6.32 -1.72 28.48
N ALA A 120 -5.20 -2.44 28.43
CA ALA A 120 -4.55 -3.03 29.60
C ALA A 120 -3.86 -2.02 30.54
N ILE A 121 -3.62 -0.77 30.10
CA ILE A 121 -3.04 0.29 30.93
C ILE A 121 -4.09 0.79 31.92
N SER A 122 -3.77 0.79 33.22
CA SER A 122 -4.68 1.27 34.28
C SER A 122 -4.78 2.80 34.35
N SER A 123 -3.70 3.53 34.01
CA SER A 123 -3.65 5.00 34.07
C SER A 123 -4.29 5.69 32.86
N VAL A 124 -5.22 6.62 33.12
CA VAL A 124 -5.86 7.47 32.10
C VAL A 124 -4.83 8.35 31.37
N GLN A 125 -3.86 8.90 32.09
CA GLN A 125 -2.77 9.70 31.51
C GLN A 125 -1.91 8.85 30.56
N GLY A 126 -1.63 7.59 30.95
CA GLY A 126 -0.89 6.63 30.13
C GLY A 126 -1.64 6.25 28.85
N LYS A 127 -2.95 6.03 28.95
CA LYS A 127 -3.83 5.78 27.80
C LYS A 127 -3.85 6.96 26.82
N TYR A 128 -4.06 8.18 27.32
CA TYR A 128 -4.10 9.38 26.49
C TYR A 128 -2.76 9.61 25.74
N LYS A 129 -1.64 9.44 26.45
CA LYS A 129 -0.29 9.59 25.85
C LYS A 129 -0.06 8.59 24.71
N ALA A 130 -0.39 7.31 24.92
CA ALA A 130 -0.23 6.27 23.91
C ALA A 130 -1.15 6.47 22.69
N PHE A 131 -2.40 6.91 22.93
CA PHE A 131 -3.33 7.22 21.84
C PHE A 131 -2.85 8.42 21.01
N SER A 132 -2.41 9.49 21.68
CA SER A 132 -1.91 10.71 21.03
C SER A 132 -0.73 10.42 20.10
N THR A 133 0.17 9.49 20.45
CA THR A 133 1.29 9.10 19.59
C THR A 133 0.89 8.38 18.29
N CYS A 134 -0.30 7.78 18.26
CA CYS A 134 -0.80 6.98 17.14
C CYS A 134 -1.82 7.71 16.27
N ALA A 135 -2.44 8.77 16.79
CA ALA A 135 -3.55 9.48 16.16
C ALA A 135 -3.16 10.08 14.80
N SER A 136 -2.01 10.73 14.70
CA SER A 136 -1.53 11.32 13.45
C SER A 136 -1.36 10.26 12.35
N HIS A 137 -0.74 9.13 12.68
CA HIS A 137 -0.54 8.04 11.73
C HIS A 137 -1.87 7.40 11.31
N LEU A 138 -2.81 7.21 12.24
CA LEU A 138 -4.14 6.66 11.91
C LEU A 138 -4.95 7.62 11.02
N SER A 139 -4.81 8.94 11.20
CA SER A 139 -5.40 9.93 10.31
C SER A 139 -4.83 9.84 8.90
N VAL A 140 -3.51 9.72 8.76
CA VAL A 140 -2.86 9.56 7.44
C VAL A 140 -3.30 8.27 6.75
N VAL A 141 -3.34 7.14 7.48
CA VAL A 141 -3.85 5.87 6.94
C VAL A 141 -5.31 6.01 6.49
N SER A 142 -6.16 6.59 7.33
CA SER A 142 -7.59 6.79 7.01
C SER A 142 -7.76 7.63 5.75
N LEU A 143 -7.07 8.78 5.67
CA LEU A 143 -7.10 9.64 4.49
C LEU A 143 -6.63 8.91 3.25
N PHE A 144 -5.51 8.19 3.33
CA PHE A 144 -4.96 7.43 2.21
C PHE A 144 -5.98 6.43 1.65
N TYR A 145 -6.51 5.53 2.48
CA TYR A 145 -7.44 4.50 2.02
C TYR A 145 -8.81 5.07 1.60
N CYS A 146 -9.32 6.09 2.29
CA CYS A 146 -10.56 6.75 1.89
C CYS A 146 -10.43 7.47 0.54
N THR A 147 -9.29 8.11 0.26
CA THR A 147 -9.05 8.73 -1.05
C THR A 147 -8.96 7.69 -2.15
N LEU A 148 -8.25 6.56 -1.92
CA LEU A 148 -8.21 5.46 -2.89
C LEU A 148 -9.61 4.92 -3.20
N LEU A 149 -10.42 4.68 -2.17
CA LEU A 149 -11.80 4.21 -2.33
C LEU A 149 -12.67 5.25 -3.05
N GLY A 150 -12.52 6.53 -2.71
CA GLY A 150 -13.26 7.63 -3.33
C GLY A 150 -12.98 7.73 -4.83
N VAL A 151 -11.71 7.68 -5.24
CA VAL A 151 -11.32 7.68 -6.66
C VAL A 151 -11.91 6.46 -7.37
N TYR A 152 -11.78 5.26 -6.79
CA TYR A 152 -12.33 4.04 -7.38
C TYR A 152 -13.85 4.13 -7.61
N LEU A 153 -14.60 4.58 -6.60
CA LEU A 153 -16.05 4.74 -6.69
C LEU A 153 -16.44 5.82 -7.70
N SER A 154 -15.76 6.96 -7.73
CA SER A 154 -16.02 8.03 -8.71
C SER A 154 -15.79 7.55 -10.13
N SER A 155 -14.68 6.85 -10.41
CA SER A 155 -14.39 6.30 -11.74
C SER A 155 -15.41 5.24 -12.17
N ALA A 156 -15.86 4.38 -11.24
CA ALA A 156 -16.91 3.39 -11.52
C ALA A 156 -18.27 4.05 -11.82
N VAL A 157 -18.60 5.16 -11.15
CA VAL A 157 -19.83 5.92 -11.43
C VAL A 157 -19.76 6.54 -12.83
N THR A 158 -18.62 7.12 -13.22
CA THR A 158 -18.45 7.73 -14.55
C THR A 158 -18.53 6.71 -15.70
N GLN A 159 -18.06 5.47 -15.50
CA GLN A 159 -18.21 4.41 -16.51
C GLN A 159 -19.65 3.90 -16.66
N ASN A 160 -20.46 3.90 -15.58
CA ASN A 160 -21.85 3.44 -15.65
C ASN A 160 -22.81 4.49 -16.25
N SER A 161 -22.35 5.74 -16.41
CA SER A 161 -23.13 6.84 -16.98
C SER A 161 -23.00 7.02 -18.49
N HIS A 162 -22.31 6.11 -19.19
CA HIS A 162 -22.11 6.13 -20.64
C HIS A 162 -22.77 4.95 -21.35
#